data_AF-A0A0B0EPN0-F1
#
_entry.id   AF-A0A0B0EPN0-F1
#
_cell.length_a   1.000
_cell.length_b   1.000
_cell.length_c   1.000
_cell.angle_alpha   90.00
_cell.angle_beta   90.00
_cell.angle_gamma   90.00
#
_symmetry.space_group_name_H-M   'P 1'
#
loop_
_entity.id
_entity.type
_entity.pdbx_description
1 polymer ?
#
loop_
_entity_poly.entity_id
_entity_poly.type
_entity_poly.pdbx_seq_one_letter_code
_entity_poly.pdbx_strand_id
1 'polypeptide(L)'
;MEITDGVLRIGPGLAATFGIIVLFVGKRLNEKVAFLREFSIPKPVTGGLFFSILFATVYAVTGVAVEFDLAARDFLLLYFFTTIGINSSVKDLLTGGKPLVILLVITILYMVVQNLTGLSVAALFDLPAAVGLLGGTVSLIGGHGTAFAWAPRLVRRLRCI
;
A
#
# COMPACT_ATOMS: atom_id res chain seq x y z
N MET A 1 4.76 18.26 -18.20
CA MET A 1 5.95 18.28 -17.34
C MET A 1 6.22 19.73 -17.07
N GLU A 2 6.14 20.14 -15.81
CA GLU A 2 6.46 21.50 -15.38
C GLU A 2 7.58 21.40 -14.36
N ILE A 3 8.59 22.24 -14.51
CA ILE A 3 9.67 22.41 -13.53
C ILE A 3 9.39 23.71 -12.81
N THR A 4 9.00 23.60 -11.54
CA THR A 4 8.78 24.75 -10.66
C THR A 4 9.61 24.51 -9.41
N ASP A 5 10.50 25.44 -9.07
CA ASP A 5 11.32 25.43 -7.85
C ASP A 5 12.12 24.13 -7.60
N GLY A 6 12.68 23.53 -8.66
CA GLY A 6 13.47 22.30 -8.55
C GLY A 6 12.62 21.03 -8.38
N VAL A 7 11.30 21.11 -8.58
CA VAL A 7 10.40 19.96 -8.57
C VAL A 7 9.93 19.67 -10.00
N LEU A 8 10.22 18.47 -10.50
CA LEU A 8 9.72 17.95 -11.76
C LEU A 8 8.37 17.27 -11.52
N ARG A 9 7.29 17.90 -11.99
CA ARG A 9 5.93 17.34 -11.87
C ARG A 9 5.51 16.53 -13.09
N ILE A 10 5.14 15.28 -12.83
CA ILE A 10 4.65 14.32 -13.82
C ILE A 10 3.14 14.20 -13.67
N GLY A 11 2.40 14.67 -14.69
CA GLY A 11 0.94 14.67 -14.68
C GLY A 11 0.30 13.27 -14.72
N PRO A 12 -1.03 13.15 -14.49
CA PRO A 12 -1.69 11.88 -14.20
C PRO A 12 -1.53 10.80 -15.27
N GLY A 13 -1.69 11.16 -16.54
CA GLY A 13 -1.58 10.21 -17.66
C GLY A 13 -0.16 9.65 -17.80
N LEU A 14 0.85 10.51 -17.66
CA LEU A 14 2.25 10.08 -17.67
C LEU A 14 2.59 9.26 -16.43
N ALA A 15 2.09 9.65 -15.26
CA ALA A 15 2.28 8.89 -14.02
C ALA A 15 1.73 7.47 -14.12
N ALA A 16 0.57 7.27 -14.75
CA ALA A 16 0.02 5.94 -15.01
C ALA A 16 0.93 5.11 -15.94
N THR A 17 1.43 5.71 -17.03
CA THR A 17 2.39 5.06 -17.94
C THR A 17 3.68 4.69 -17.22
N PHE A 18 4.20 5.58 -16.38
CA PHE A 18 5.36 5.28 -15.52
C PHE A 18 5.07 4.10 -14.60
N GLY A 19 3.88 4.03 -13.99
CA GLY A 19 3.45 2.88 -13.18
C GLY A 19 3.50 1.55 -13.95
N ILE A 20 3.12 1.54 -15.23
CA ILE A 20 3.24 0.36 -16.10
C ILE A 20 4.72 0.01 -16.33
N ILE A 21 5.57 1.00 -16.61
CA ILE A 21 7.02 0.79 -16.78
C ILE A 21 7.62 0.21 -15.50
N VAL A 22 7.29 0.78 -14.34
CA VAL A 22 7.73 0.29 -13.02
C VAL A 22 7.34 -1.18 -12.82
N LEU A 23 6.12 -1.56 -13.17
CA LEU A 23 5.67 -2.95 -13.11
C LEU A 23 6.51 -3.89 -13.99
N PHE A 24 6.79 -3.50 -15.24
CA PHE A 24 7.59 -4.33 -16.15
C PHE A 24 9.04 -4.46 -15.70
N VAL A 25 9.64 -3.37 -15.18
CA VAL A 25 10.98 -3.40 -14.60
C VAL A 25 11.00 -4.34 -13.39
N GLY A 26 10.02 -4.24 -12.49
CA GLY A 26 9.90 -5.13 -11.33
C GLY A 26 9.73 -6.59 -11.73
N LYS A 27 8.94 -6.88 -12.79
CA LYS A 27 8.82 -8.24 -13.34
C LYS A 27 10.16 -8.78 -13.82
N ARG A 28 10.91 -8.00 -14.62
CA ARG A 28 12.23 -8.40 -15.13
C ARG A 28 13.25 -8.60 -14.02
N LEU A 29 13.20 -7.78 -12.97
CA LEU A 29 14.12 -7.90 -11.83
C LEU A 29 13.83 -9.16 -11.01
N ASN A 30 12.55 -9.45 -10.73
CA ASN A 30 12.13 -10.69 -10.06
C ASN A 30 12.50 -11.96 -10.84
N GLU A 31 12.47 -11.93 -12.17
CA GLU A 31 12.85 -13.07 -13.00
C GLU A 31 14.36 -13.36 -12.93
N LYS A 32 15.18 -12.33 -12.75
CA LYS A 32 16.65 -12.43 -12.72
C LYS A 32 17.22 -12.70 -11.32
N VAL A 33 16.60 -12.17 -10.27
CA VAL A 33 17.12 -12.26 -8.91
C VAL A 33 16.42 -13.40 -8.16
N ALA A 34 17.17 -14.48 -7.91
CA ALA A 34 16.64 -15.68 -7.24
C ALA A 34 16.00 -15.37 -5.88
N PHE A 35 16.61 -14.49 -5.08
CA PHE A 35 16.08 -14.04 -3.79
C PHE A 35 14.66 -13.45 -3.92
N LEU A 36 14.45 -12.53 -4.87
CA LEU A 36 13.13 -11.89 -5.05
C LEU A 36 12.06 -12.88 -5.51
N ARG A 37 12.46 -13.90 -6.27
CA ARG A 37 11.59 -14.99 -6.71
C ARG A 37 11.26 -15.95 -5.58
N GLU A 38 12.24 -16.32 -4.77
CA GLU A 38 12.12 -17.28 -3.66
C GLU A 38 11.20 -16.73 -2.55
N PHE A 39 11.36 -15.45 -2.20
CA PHE A 39 10.46 -14.77 -1.26
C PHE A 39 9.15 -14.29 -1.88
N SER A 40 8.89 -14.61 -3.16
CA SER A 40 7.67 -14.24 -3.90
C SER A 40 7.31 -12.75 -3.77
N ILE A 41 8.32 -11.87 -3.75
CA ILE A 41 8.10 -10.43 -3.58
C ILE A 41 7.22 -9.92 -4.73
N PRO A 42 6.13 -9.17 -4.46
CA PRO A 42 5.27 -8.67 -5.53
C PRO A 42 6.05 -7.83 -6.54
N LYS A 43 5.88 -8.13 -7.83
CA LYS A 43 6.55 -7.41 -8.95
C LYS A 43 6.40 -5.88 -8.86
N PRO A 44 5.22 -5.31 -8.54
CA PRO A 44 5.07 -3.86 -8.38
C PRO A 44 5.94 -3.28 -7.24
N VAL A 45 6.12 -4.04 -6.15
CA VAL A 45 6.91 -3.62 -4.98
C VAL A 45 8.39 -3.58 -5.33
N THR A 46 8.90 -4.62 -6.00
CA THR A 46 10.29 -4.65 -6.50
C THR A 46 10.59 -3.47 -7.43
N GLY A 47 9.70 -3.22 -8.39
CA GLY A 47 9.86 -2.09 -9.31
C GLY A 47 9.83 -0.75 -8.57
N GLY A 48 8.86 -0.57 -7.68
CA GLY A 48 8.72 0.65 -6.88
C GLY A 48 9.95 0.91 -6.02
N LEU A 49 10.49 -0.11 -5.36
CA LEU A 49 11.71 0.01 -4.55
C LEU A 49 12.90 0.43 -5.41
N PHE A 50 13.10 -0.20 -6.57
CA PHE A 50 14.16 0.17 -7.50
C PHE A 50 14.07 1.64 -7.94
N PHE A 51 12.89 2.09 -8.39
CA PHE A 51 12.69 3.47 -8.81
C PHE A 51 12.77 4.47 -7.64
N SER A 52 12.36 4.07 -6.43
CA SER A 52 12.49 4.93 -5.25
C SER A 52 13.96 5.22 -4.91
N ILE A 53 14.82 4.21 -4.99
CA ILE A 53 16.27 4.36 -4.77
C ILE A 53 16.87 5.19 -5.91
N LEU A 54 16.45 4.96 -7.15
CA LEU A 54 16.90 5.72 -8.31
C LEU A 54 16.57 7.21 -8.15
N PHE A 55 15.32 7.56 -7.86
CA PHE A 55 14.91 8.95 -7.69
C PHE A 55 15.49 9.58 -6.43
N ALA A 56 15.67 8.83 -5.34
CA ALA A 56 16.39 9.31 -4.17
C ALA A 56 17.86 9.66 -4.51
N THR A 57 18.51 8.84 -5.34
CA THR A 57 19.88 9.11 -5.81
C THR A 57 19.93 10.34 -6.71
N VAL A 58 18.98 10.49 -7.62
CA VAL A 58 18.85 11.69 -8.47
C VAL A 58 18.68 12.94 -7.60
N TYR A 59 17.77 12.91 -6.63
CA TYR A 59 17.54 14.02 -5.71
C TYR A 59 18.81 14.36 -4.91
N ALA A 60 19.52 13.36 -4.39
CA ALA A 60 20.75 13.57 -3.63
C ALA A 60 21.88 14.23 -4.45
N VAL A 61 21.93 13.99 -5.77
CA VAL A 61 23.00 14.53 -6.64
C VAL A 61 22.62 15.87 -7.28
N THR A 62 21.36 16.03 -7.69
CA THR A 62 20.93 17.20 -8.49
C THR A 62 20.07 18.18 -7.70
N GLY A 63 19.57 17.79 -6.53
CA GLY A 63 18.57 18.54 -5.77
C GLY A 63 17.18 18.55 -6.39
N VAL A 64 16.97 17.88 -7.54
CA VAL A 64 15.69 17.88 -8.25
C VAL A 64 14.78 16.80 -7.70
N ALA A 65 13.63 17.20 -7.17
CA ALA A 65 12.61 16.27 -6.69
C ALA A 65 11.68 15.85 -7.84
N VAL A 66 11.30 14.58 -7.89
CA VAL A 66 10.33 14.07 -8.87
C VAL A 66 9.01 13.81 -8.15
N GLU A 67 7.98 14.55 -8.52
CA GLU A 67 6.63 14.37 -8.00
C GLU A 67 5.70 13.81 -9.07
N PHE A 68 4.97 12.76 -8.70
CA PHE A 68 3.95 12.16 -9.54
C PHE A 68 2.57 12.60 -9.08
N ASP A 69 1.73 13.03 -10.01
CA ASP A 69 0.32 13.22 -9.76
C ASP A 69 -0.38 11.85 -9.63
N LEU A 70 -1.02 11.63 -8.48
CA LEU A 70 -1.64 10.37 -8.10
C LEU A 70 -3.15 10.32 -8.36
N ALA A 71 -3.72 11.32 -9.03
CA ALA A 71 -5.16 11.35 -9.34
C ALA A 71 -5.61 10.10 -10.13
N ALA A 72 -4.78 9.62 -11.06
CA ALA A 72 -5.06 8.39 -11.80
C ALA A 72 -5.11 7.16 -10.89
N ARG A 73 -4.18 7.04 -9.91
CA ARG A 73 -4.19 5.97 -8.91
C ARG A 73 -5.48 6.01 -8.09
N ASP A 74 -5.90 7.18 -7.63
CA ASP A 74 -7.06 7.33 -6.77
C ASP A 74 -8.35 6.94 -7.47
N PHE A 75 -8.48 7.34 -8.75
CA PHE A 75 -9.59 6.92 -9.59
C PHE A 75 -9.59 5.39 -9.80
N LEU A 76 -8.43 4.80 -10.12
CA LEU A 76 -8.31 3.35 -10.31
C LEU A 76 -8.60 2.55 -9.03
N LEU A 77 -8.18 3.04 -7.86
CA LEU A 77 -8.50 2.41 -6.58
C LEU A 77 -10.00 2.45 -6.29
N LEU A 78 -10.67 3.57 -6.57
CA LEU A 78 -12.12 3.67 -6.43
C LEU A 78 -12.83 2.65 -7.32
N TYR A 79 -12.42 2.54 -8.60
CA TYR A 79 -12.96 1.53 -9.51
C TYR A 79 -12.69 0.11 -9.01
N PHE A 80 -11.45 -0.20 -8.63
CA PHE A 80 -11.06 -1.51 -8.14
C PHE A 80 -11.90 -1.97 -6.93
N PHE A 81 -12.01 -1.13 -5.90
CA PHE A 81 -12.79 -1.47 -4.70
C PHE A 81 -14.28 -1.54 -5.00
N THR A 82 -14.80 -0.68 -5.87
CA THR A 82 -16.21 -0.72 -6.30
C THR A 82 -16.51 -2.00 -7.08
N THR A 83 -15.64 -2.39 -8.01
CA THR A 83 -15.79 -3.61 -8.81
C THR A 83 -15.66 -4.87 -7.95
N ILE A 84 -14.74 -4.92 -6.99
CA ILE A 84 -14.68 -6.04 -6.02
C ILE A 84 -15.96 -6.10 -5.20
N GLY A 85 -16.45 -4.97 -4.70
CA GLY A 85 -17.69 -4.91 -3.93
C GLY A 85 -18.89 -5.42 -4.70
N ILE A 86 -19.07 -4.98 -5.96
CA ILE A 86 -20.18 -5.41 -6.82
C ILE A 86 -20.06 -6.88 -7.23
N ASN A 87 -18.84 -7.37 -7.50
CA ASN A 87 -18.62 -8.77 -7.84
C ASN A 87 -18.69 -9.70 -6.61
N SER A 88 -18.73 -9.16 -5.39
CA SER A 88 -18.88 -9.99 -4.20
C SER A 88 -20.33 -10.50 -4.08
N SER A 89 -20.50 -11.81 -4.27
CA SER A 89 -21.80 -12.46 -4.12
C SER A 89 -21.97 -12.93 -2.68
N VAL A 90 -23.00 -12.42 -1.99
CA VAL A 90 -23.39 -12.91 -0.66
C VAL A 90 -23.66 -14.42 -0.67
N LYS A 91 -24.11 -14.95 -1.82
CA LYS A 91 -24.31 -16.38 -2.00
C LYS A 91 -23.00 -17.16 -1.92
N ASP A 92 -21.92 -16.65 -2.51
CA ASP A 92 -20.60 -17.30 -2.46
C ASP A 92 -20.06 -17.31 -1.02
N LEU A 93 -20.30 -16.22 -0.27
CA LEU A 93 -19.98 -16.13 1.15
C LEU A 93 -20.74 -17.19 1.98
N LEU A 94 -22.04 -17.34 1.74
CA LEU A 94 -22.86 -18.36 2.43
C LEU A 94 -22.43 -19.78 2.06
N THR A 95 -21.95 -20.01 0.84
CA THR A 95 -21.42 -21.31 0.39
C THR A 95 -20.15 -21.70 1.15
N GLY A 96 -19.39 -20.71 1.66
CA GLY A 96 -18.20 -20.94 2.50
C GLY A 96 -18.50 -21.64 3.84
N GLY A 97 -19.75 -21.61 4.30
CA GLY A 97 -20.27 -22.44 5.40
C GLY A 97 -19.46 -22.36 6.70
N LYS A 98 -19.35 -23.50 7.39
CA LYS A 98 -18.67 -23.62 8.70
C LYS A 98 -17.18 -23.24 8.64
N PRO A 99 -16.37 -23.65 7.64
CA PRO A 99 -14.97 -23.24 7.54
C PRO A 99 -14.79 -21.71 7.46
N LEU A 100 -15.65 -21.02 6.71
CA LEU A 100 -15.59 -19.55 6.61
C LEU A 100 -15.86 -18.88 7.95
N VAL A 101 -16.86 -19.35 8.70
CA VAL A 101 -17.18 -18.80 10.04
C VAL A 101 -16.02 -19.02 11.01
N ILE A 102 -15.40 -20.20 11.00
CA ILE A 102 -14.23 -20.49 11.84
C ILE A 102 -13.07 -19.57 11.47
N LEU A 103 -12.77 -19.43 10.16
CA LEU A 103 -11.71 -18.55 9.68
C LEU A 103 -11.98 -17.10 10.09
N LEU A 104 -13.22 -16.63 9.97
CA LEU A 104 -13.63 -15.29 10.35
C LEU A 104 -13.41 -15.03 11.85
N VAL A 105 -13.84 -15.94 12.71
CA VAL A 105 -13.66 -15.82 14.17
C VAL A 105 -12.18 -15.79 14.52
N ILE A 106 -11.38 -16.72 13.99
CA ILE A 106 -9.93 -16.75 14.21
C ILE A 106 -9.28 -15.45 13.72
N THR A 107 -9.67 -14.97 12.54
CA THR A 107 -9.16 -13.72 11.96
C THR A 107 -9.48 -12.52 12.85
N ILE A 108 -10.72 -12.39 13.33
CA ILE A 108 -11.13 -11.30 14.23
C ILE A 108 -10.36 -11.35 15.54
N LEU A 109 -10.21 -12.52 16.15
CA LEU A 109 -9.40 -12.68 17.38
C LEU A 109 -7.95 -12.28 17.14
N TYR A 110 -7.37 -12.74 16.02
CA TYR A 110 -6.00 -12.39 15.66
C TYR A 110 -5.85 -10.90 15.32
N MET A 111 -6.89 -10.25 14.79
CA MET A 111 -6.91 -8.80 14.59
C MET A 111 -6.83 -8.04 15.92
N VAL A 112 -7.51 -8.50 16.97
CA VAL A 112 -7.40 -7.91 18.30
C VAL A 112 -5.97 -8.01 18.80
N VAL A 113 -5.36 -9.19 18.71
CA VAL A 113 -3.95 -9.40 19.10
C VAL A 113 -3.00 -8.50 18.30
N GLN A 114 -3.16 -8.43 16.98
CA GLN A 114 -2.34 -7.56 16.13
C GLN A 114 -2.46 -6.08 16.52
N ASN A 115 -3.66 -5.59 16.83
CA ASN A 115 -3.85 -4.21 17.24
C ASN A 115 -3.24 -3.95 18.61
N LEU A 116 -3.41 -4.85 19.59
CA LEU A 116 -2.76 -4.72 20.89
C LEU A 116 -1.24 -4.69 20.74
N THR A 117 -0.67 -5.60 19.95
CA THR A 117 0.77 -5.62 19.69
C THR A 117 1.23 -4.34 18.98
N GLY A 118 0.54 -3.91 17.93
CA GLY A 118 0.89 -2.70 17.18
C GLY A 118 0.82 -1.43 18.03
N LEU A 119 -0.22 -1.29 18.85
CA LEU A 119 -0.36 -0.19 19.81
C LEU A 119 0.72 -0.23 20.89
N SER A 120 1.03 -1.42 21.42
CA SER A 120 2.07 -1.59 22.44
C SER A 120 3.44 -1.18 21.90
N VAL A 121 3.79 -1.63 20.69
CA VAL A 121 5.04 -1.23 20.03
C VAL A 121 5.06 0.27 19.76
N ALA A 122 3.98 0.86 19.26
CA ALA A 122 3.92 2.30 19.04
C ALA A 122 4.14 3.09 20.35
N ALA A 123 3.52 2.66 21.46
CA ALA A 123 3.71 3.28 22.76
C ALA A 123 5.15 3.17 23.29
N LEU A 124 5.83 2.03 23.06
CA LEU A 124 7.24 1.85 23.44
C LEU A 124 8.19 2.85 22.75
N PHE A 125 7.82 3.33 21.56
CA PHE A 125 8.60 4.30 20.78
C PHE A 125 8.01 5.72 20.84
N ASP A 126 7.07 5.99 21.76
CA ASP A 126 6.36 7.27 21.88
C ASP A 126 5.71 7.75 20.56
N LEU A 127 5.20 6.79 19.79
CA LEU A 127 4.52 7.04 18.52
C LEU A 127 3.00 7.09 18.69
N PRO A 128 2.29 7.89 17.87
CA PRO A 128 0.84 7.94 17.91
C PRO A 128 0.21 6.57 17.68
N ALA A 129 -0.91 6.29 18.36
CA ALA A 129 -1.69 5.06 18.20
C ALA A 129 -2.05 4.74 16.74
N ALA A 130 -2.21 5.78 15.91
CA ALA A 130 -2.45 5.66 14.47
C ALA A 130 -1.36 4.82 13.77
N VAL A 131 -0.10 5.02 14.16
CA VAL A 131 1.04 4.29 13.61
C VAL A 131 0.96 2.82 13.98
N GLY A 132 0.60 2.51 15.23
CA GLY A 132 0.41 1.14 15.70
C GLY A 132 -0.71 0.41 14.95
N LEU A 133 -1.84 1.06 14.70
CA LEU A 133 -2.95 0.48 13.94
C LEU A 133 -2.60 0.30 12.45
N LEU A 134 -1.91 1.27 11.85
CA LEU A 134 -1.43 1.19 10.46
C LEU A 134 -0.40 0.07 10.28
N GLY A 135 0.52 -0.10 11.23
CA GLY A 135 1.49 -1.19 11.24
C GLY A 135 0.91 -2.55 11.63
N GLY A 136 -0.24 -2.58 12.30
CA GLY A 136 -0.97 -3.78 12.68
C GLY A 136 -2.00 -4.20 11.63
N THR A 137 -3.25 -4.36 12.06
CA THR A 137 -4.31 -5.00 11.24
C THR A 137 -4.58 -4.31 9.93
N VAL A 138 -4.46 -2.98 9.85
CA VAL A 138 -4.79 -2.22 8.65
C VAL A 138 -3.87 -2.61 7.48
N SER A 139 -2.58 -2.85 7.75
CA SER A 139 -1.62 -3.32 6.74
C SER A 139 -1.60 -4.85 6.63
N LEU A 140 -1.65 -5.57 7.75
CA LEU A 140 -1.48 -7.03 7.76
C LEU A 140 -2.70 -7.81 7.25
N ILE A 141 -3.92 -7.32 7.51
CA ILE A 141 -5.16 -7.94 7.02
C ILE A 141 -5.67 -7.24 5.77
N GLY A 142 -5.70 -5.90 5.79
CA GLY A 142 -6.19 -5.09 4.67
C GLY A 142 -5.19 -4.92 3.52
N GLY A 143 -3.92 -5.24 3.75
CA GLY A 143 -2.86 -5.01 2.78
C GLY A 143 -2.60 -3.54 2.53
N HIS A 144 -1.81 -3.28 1.48
CA HIS A 144 -1.35 -1.94 1.12
C HIS A 144 -2.53 -1.03 0.72
N GLY A 145 -3.56 -1.59 0.07
CA GLY A 145 -4.74 -0.85 -0.37
C GLY A 145 -5.56 -0.26 0.78
N THR A 146 -5.84 -1.06 1.81
CA THR A 146 -6.55 -0.58 3.01
C THR A 146 -5.70 0.40 3.81
N ALA A 147 -4.39 0.15 3.95
CA ALA A 147 -3.48 1.10 4.59
C ALA A 147 -3.49 2.48 3.91
N PHE A 148 -3.42 2.52 2.57
CA PHE A 148 -3.52 3.77 1.81
C PHE A 148 -4.88 4.46 1.99
N ALA A 149 -5.99 3.71 1.93
CA ALA A 149 -7.34 4.27 2.03
C ALA A 149 -7.63 4.84 3.44
N TRP A 150 -7.10 4.21 4.50
CA TRP A 150 -7.42 4.56 5.89
C TRP A 150 -6.40 5.49 6.56
N ALA A 151 -5.15 5.56 6.08
CA ALA A 151 -4.12 6.41 6.68
C ALA A 151 -4.54 7.89 6.86
N PRO A 152 -5.12 8.59 5.86
CA PRO A 152 -5.53 9.98 6.02
C PRO A 152 -6.66 10.18 7.04
N ARG A 153 -7.49 9.17 7.28
CA ARG A 153 -8.58 9.22 8.27
C ARG A 153 -8.05 8.97 9.68
N LEU A 154 -7.19 7.97 9.84
CA LEU A 154 -6.59 7.63 11.13
C LEU A 154 -5.71 8.76 11.66
N VAL A 155 -4.83 9.32 10.82
CA VAL A 155 -3.95 10.44 11.21
C VAL A 155 -4.75 11.67 11.64
N ARG A 156 -5.84 12.01 10.93
CA ARG A 156 -6.69 13.15 11.30
C ARG A 156 -7.43 12.93 12.60
N ARG A 157 -8.01 11.74 12.81
CA ARG A 157 -8.87 11.48 13.96
C ARG A 157 -8.08 11.29 15.26
N LEU A 158 -6.87 10.73 15.18
CA LEU A 158 -6.01 10.45 16.34
C LEU A 158 -5.00 11.57 16.64
N ARG A 159 -4.94 12.64 15.83
CA ARG A 159 -4.25 13.90 16.19
C ARG A 159 -5.14 14.87 16.98
N CYS A 160 -6.46 14.64 17.03
CA CYS A 160 -7.43 15.49 17.72
C CYS A 160 -7.80 14.99 19.13
N ILE A 161 -7.15 13.93 19.61
CA ILE A 161 -7.23 13.41 20.98
C ILE A 161 -5.81 13.50 21.54
#